data_AF-A0A8T5ZJM1-F1
#
_entry.id   AF-A0A8T5ZJM1-F1
#
_cell.length_a   1.000
_cell.length_b   1.000
_cell.length_c   1.000
_cell.angle_alpha   90.00
_cell.angle_beta   90.00
_cell.angle_gamma   90.00
#
_symmetry.space_group_name_H-M   'P 1'
#
loop_
_entity.id
_entity.type
_entity.pdbx_description
1 polymer ?
#
loop_
_entity_poly.entity_id
_entity_poly.type
_entity_poly.pdbx_seq_one_letter_code
_entity_poly.pdbx_strand_id
1 'polypeptide(L)'
;VRSIISKYSDHIALPVEIEKREEKDGETVISWEKINKAQALWTRNKSEITDEEYKEFYKHIAHDFNDPLTWSHNRVEGKQEYTSLLYIPSQAPWDMWNRDHKHGLKLYVQRVFIMDDAEQFMPNYLRFVRGLIDSSDLPLNVSREILQDSTVTRNLRNALTKRVLQMLEKLAKDDAEKYQTFWQQFGLVLKEGPAEDFANQEAIAKLLRFASTHTDSSAQTVSLEDYVSRMKEGQEKIYYITADSYAAAKSSPHLELLRKKGIEVLLLSDRIDEWMMNYLTEFDGKPFQSVSKVDESLEKLADEVDESAKEAEKALTPFIDRVKALLGERVKDVRLTHRLTDTPAIVSTDADEMSTQMAKLFAAAGQKVPEVKYIFELNPDHVLVKRAADTEDEAKFSEWVELLLDQALLAERGTLEDPNLFIRRMNQLLVS
;
A
#
# COMPACT_ATOMS: atom_id res chain seq x y z
N VAL A 1 28.68 2.26 37.37
CA VAL A 1 28.66 3.65 36.81
C VAL A 1 29.52 3.76 35.58
N ARG A 2 30.85 3.54 35.63
CA ARG A 2 31.73 3.61 34.44
C ARG A 2 31.25 2.75 33.26
N SER A 3 30.96 1.47 33.50
CA SER A 3 30.43 0.56 32.46
C SER A 3 29.09 1.02 31.86
N ILE A 4 28.25 1.69 32.64
CA ILE A 4 26.96 2.24 32.20
C ILE A 4 27.20 3.47 31.32
N ILE A 5 28.08 4.38 31.75
CA ILE A 5 28.44 5.58 30.99
C ILE A 5 29.10 5.19 29.66
N SER A 6 30.05 4.25 29.66
CA SER A 6 30.65 3.77 28.41
C SER A 6 29.61 3.13 27.49
N LYS A 7 28.65 2.37 28.03
CA LYS A 7 27.61 1.74 27.21
C LYS A 7 26.65 2.74 26.56
N TYR A 8 26.20 3.76 27.28
CA TYR A 8 25.13 4.66 26.82
C TYR A 8 25.60 6.04 26.36
N SER A 9 26.85 6.42 26.61
CA SER A 9 27.35 7.79 26.36
C SER A 9 28.61 7.85 25.50
N ASP A 10 29.19 6.72 25.08
CA ASP A 10 30.33 6.67 24.16
C ASP A 10 30.08 7.34 22.81
N HIS A 11 28.81 7.40 22.40
CA HIS A 11 28.38 7.91 21.10
C HIS A 11 27.98 9.39 21.11
N ILE A 12 28.02 10.03 22.29
CA ILE A 12 27.70 11.45 22.49
C ILE A 12 28.95 12.27 22.19
N ALA A 13 28.83 13.38 21.46
CA ALA A 13 29.97 14.23 21.09
C ALA A 13 30.58 15.03 22.27
N LEU A 14 29.92 15.03 23.43
CA LEU A 14 30.36 15.76 24.63
C LEU A 14 31.13 14.83 25.59
N PRO A 15 32.20 15.30 26.24
CA PRO A 15 32.90 14.54 27.27
C PRO A 15 32.00 14.33 28.49
N VAL A 16 31.82 13.07 28.89
CA VAL A 16 31.21 12.69 30.16
C VAL A 16 32.33 12.36 31.13
N GLU A 17 32.45 13.13 32.19
CA GLU A 17 33.50 13.02 33.19
C GLU A 17 32.95 12.49 34.51
N ILE A 18 33.74 11.69 35.21
CA ILE A 18 33.44 11.27 36.58
C ILE A 18 34.46 11.88 37.54
N GLU A 19 33.96 12.41 38.66
CA GLU A 19 34.81 12.88 39.74
C GLU A 19 35.59 11.70 40.33
N LYS A 20 36.91 11.84 40.40
CA LYS A 20 37.84 10.89 41.01
C LYS A 20 38.54 11.55 42.17
N ARG A 21 38.42 10.95 43.36
CA ARG A 21 39.12 11.38 44.58
C ARG A 21 40.28 10.44 44.84
N GLU A 22 41.50 10.97 44.92
CA GLU A 22 42.70 10.24 45.29
C GLU A 22 43.37 10.91 46.49
N GLU A 23 43.79 10.15 47.49
CA GLU A 23 44.66 10.68 48.55
C GLU A 23 46.11 10.67 48.07
N LYS A 24 46.74 11.83 48.10
CA LYS A 24 48.17 12.01 47.81
C LYS A 24 48.78 12.85 48.93
N ASP A 25 49.81 12.33 49.58
CA ASP A 25 50.53 13.01 50.67
C ASP A 25 49.65 13.53 51.81
N GLY A 26 48.54 12.86 52.11
CA GLY A 26 47.60 13.23 53.18
C GLY A 26 46.55 14.28 52.80
N GLU A 27 46.51 14.71 51.53
CA GLU A 27 45.48 15.61 50.99
C GLU A 27 44.60 14.87 49.96
N THR A 28 43.29 15.15 49.98
CA THR A 28 42.35 14.64 48.97
C THR A 28 42.46 15.48 47.70
N VAL A 29 42.97 14.89 46.62
CA VAL A 29 43.02 15.51 45.30
C VAL A 29 41.77 15.10 44.53
N ILE A 30 41.01 16.09 44.07
CA ILE A 30 39.83 15.90 43.20
C ILE A 30 40.27 16.11 41.76
N SER A 31 40.05 15.11 40.91
CA SER A 31 40.30 15.16 39.46
C SER A 31 39.09 14.68 38.69
N TRP A 32 38.94 15.14 37.44
CA TRP A 32 37.87 14.71 36.54
C TRP A 32 38.44 13.78 35.48
N GLU A 33 37.85 12.60 35.35
CA GLU A 33 38.27 11.61 34.36
C GLU A 33 37.18 11.43 33.30
N LYS A 34 37.53 11.72 32.03
CA LYS A 34 36.67 11.46 30.88
C LYS A 34 36.46 9.96 30.71
N ILE A 35 35.21 9.52 30.76
CA ILE A 35 34.82 8.11 30.68
C ILE A 35 34.38 7.69 29.29
N ASN A 36 33.79 8.60 28.51
CA ASN A 36 33.27 8.29 27.20
C ASN A 36 34.28 8.59 26.08
N LYS A 37 34.10 7.99 24.90
CA LYS A 37 34.95 8.30 23.73
C LYS A 37 34.80 9.76 23.25
N ALA A 38 33.65 10.38 23.50
CA ALA A 38 33.27 11.72 23.01
C ALA A 38 33.45 11.90 21.50
N GLN A 39 33.18 10.84 20.72
CA GLN A 39 33.17 10.90 19.27
C GLN A 39 31.78 10.48 18.78
N ALA A 40 31.16 11.36 17.99
CA ALA A 40 29.90 11.08 17.35
C ALA A 40 29.99 9.80 16.50
N LEU A 41 29.09 8.84 16.70
CA LEU A 41 29.18 7.51 16.07
C LEU A 41 29.28 7.59 14.55
N TRP A 42 28.54 8.50 13.91
CA TRP A 42 28.55 8.69 12.45
C TRP A 42 29.87 9.26 11.90
N THR A 43 30.76 9.78 12.75
CA THR A 43 32.07 10.30 12.31
C THR A 43 33.16 9.23 12.26
N ARG A 44 32.92 8.05 12.85
CA ARG A 44 33.85 6.93 12.90
C ARG A 44 33.81 6.10 11.61
N ASN A 45 34.91 5.40 11.32
CA ASN A 45 34.94 4.45 10.20
C ASN A 45 33.95 3.30 10.45
N LYS A 46 33.20 2.92 9.42
CA LYS A 46 32.20 1.85 9.52
C LYS A 46 32.76 0.52 10.03
N SER A 47 34.00 0.19 9.64
CA SER A 47 34.70 -1.04 10.04
C SER A 47 35.07 -1.09 11.52
N GLU A 48 35.03 0.05 12.21
CA GLU A 48 35.36 0.18 13.63
C GLU A 48 34.11 0.26 14.51
N ILE A 49 32.91 0.20 13.92
CA ILE A 49 31.63 0.31 14.63
C ILE A 49 30.97 -1.07 14.60
N THR A 50 30.66 -1.62 15.76
CA THR A 50 29.95 -2.90 15.85
C THR A 50 28.44 -2.72 15.67
N ASP A 51 27.74 -3.80 15.34
CA ASP A 51 26.28 -3.82 15.23
C ASP A 51 25.61 -3.38 16.55
N GLU A 52 26.12 -3.83 17.70
CA GLU A 52 25.65 -3.39 19.02
C GLU A 52 25.78 -1.88 19.22
N GLU A 53 26.88 -1.25 18.76
CA GLU A 53 27.03 0.20 18.84
C GLU A 53 25.98 0.93 17.98
N TYR A 54 25.68 0.42 16.77
CA TYR A 54 24.60 0.99 15.95
C TYR A 54 23.23 0.85 16.60
N LYS A 55 22.93 -0.30 17.22
CA LYS A 55 21.65 -0.57 17.89
C LYS A 55 21.48 0.29 19.14
N GLU A 56 22.50 0.40 19.99
CA GLU A 56 22.42 1.24 21.19
C GLU A 56 22.33 2.72 20.83
N PHE A 57 23.02 3.16 19.77
CA PHE A 57 22.86 4.51 19.26
C PHE A 57 21.45 4.77 18.72
N TYR A 58 20.85 3.83 17.99
CA TYR A 58 19.45 3.92 17.55
C TYR A 58 18.50 4.13 18.73
N LYS A 59 18.57 3.26 19.75
CA LYS A 59 17.72 3.35 20.95
C LYS A 59 17.86 4.70 21.65
N HIS A 60 19.08 5.22 21.70
CA HIS A 60 19.36 6.53 22.27
C HIS A 60 18.71 7.67 21.48
N ILE A 61 18.86 7.70 20.15
CA ILE A 61 18.37 8.83 19.33
C ILE A 61 16.88 8.76 19.01
N ALA A 62 16.32 7.56 18.91
CA ALA A 62 14.92 7.32 18.55
C ALA A 62 14.01 7.18 19.77
N HIS A 63 14.58 7.12 20.97
CA HIS A 63 13.86 6.81 22.22
C HIS A 63 13.06 5.50 22.14
N ASP A 64 13.60 4.53 21.40
CA ASP A 64 13.02 3.20 21.22
C ASP A 64 13.74 2.19 22.14
N PHE A 65 13.01 1.19 22.60
CA PHE A 65 13.56 0.09 23.40
C PHE A 65 13.96 -1.10 22.53
N ASN A 66 13.38 -1.22 21.34
CA ASN A 66 13.65 -2.31 20.40
C ASN A 66 14.89 -2.02 19.55
N ASP A 67 15.47 -3.08 18.99
CA ASP A 67 16.47 -2.95 17.95
C ASP A 67 15.81 -2.51 16.62
N PRO A 68 16.52 -1.75 15.75
CA PRO A 68 16.02 -1.43 14.42
C PRO A 68 16.03 -2.68 13.52
N LEU A 69 15.17 -2.73 12.48
CA LEU A 69 15.19 -3.83 11.49
C LEU A 69 16.46 -3.81 10.67
N THR A 70 16.89 -2.62 10.29
CA THR A 70 18.07 -2.39 9.45
C THR A 70 18.52 -0.95 9.56
N TRP A 71 19.74 -0.67 9.14
CA TRP A 71 20.33 0.66 9.10
C TRP A 71 21.25 0.85 7.91
N SER A 72 21.48 2.11 7.57
CA SER A 72 22.43 2.52 6.55
C SER A 72 23.25 3.69 7.05
N HIS A 73 24.55 3.46 7.24
CA HIS A 73 25.54 4.50 7.48
C HIS A 73 26.18 4.85 6.15
N ASN A 74 26.18 6.11 5.71
CA ASN A 74 26.83 6.55 4.47
C ASN A 74 27.54 7.88 4.65
N ARG A 75 28.69 7.99 3.99
CA ARG A 75 29.45 9.23 3.86
C ARG A 75 29.55 9.54 2.38
N VAL A 76 29.13 10.73 1.99
CA VAL A 76 29.10 11.22 0.62
C VAL A 76 30.03 12.42 0.53
N GLU A 77 30.89 12.40 -0.48
CA GLU A 77 31.89 13.45 -0.76
C GLU A 77 31.77 13.88 -2.22
N GLY A 78 32.25 15.09 -2.54
CA GLY A 78 32.26 15.61 -3.91
C GLY A 78 31.27 16.76 -4.11
N LYS A 79 30.28 16.58 -5.00
CA LYS A 79 29.30 17.65 -5.31
C LYS A 79 28.42 18.01 -4.10
N GLN A 80 28.21 17.05 -3.21
CA GLN A 80 27.64 17.26 -1.89
C GLN A 80 28.51 16.58 -0.85
N GLU A 81 28.61 17.19 0.32
CA GLU A 81 29.38 16.64 1.44
C GLU A 81 28.48 16.48 2.67
N TYR A 82 28.14 15.22 2.97
CA TYR A 82 27.33 14.89 4.12
C TYR A 82 27.56 13.44 4.59
N THR A 83 27.24 13.21 5.86
CA THR A 83 27.13 11.87 6.44
C THR A 83 25.69 11.62 6.84
N SER A 84 25.12 10.48 6.48
CA SER A 84 23.78 10.06 6.89
C SER A 84 23.85 8.74 7.64
N LEU A 85 23.13 8.65 8.76
CA LEU A 85 22.91 7.40 9.46
C LEU A 85 21.40 7.22 9.65
N LEU A 86 20.84 6.30 8.86
CA LEU A 86 19.40 6.09 8.72
C LEU A 86 19.03 4.71 9.29
N TYR A 87 17.89 4.63 9.95
CA TYR A 87 17.36 3.44 10.60
C TYR A 87 15.92 3.20 10.18
N ILE A 88 15.56 1.93 10.05
CA ILE A 88 14.17 1.48 9.96
C ILE A 88 13.79 0.86 11.31
N PRO A 89 12.83 1.44 12.05
CA PRO A 89 12.32 0.85 13.28
C PRO A 89 11.75 -0.56 13.05
N SER A 90 11.76 -1.41 14.08
CA SER A 90 11.08 -2.72 14.04
C SER A 90 9.61 -2.68 14.36
N GLN A 91 9.14 -1.57 14.92
CA GLN A 91 7.73 -1.33 15.15
C GLN A 91 7.36 0.09 14.71
N ALA A 92 6.16 0.21 14.18
CA ALA A 92 5.53 1.48 13.90
C ALA A 92 5.40 2.29 15.21
N PRO A 93 5.94 3.53 15.28
CA PRO A 93 5.67 4.38 16.42
C PRO A 93 4.17 4.73 16.48
N TRP A 94 3.62 4.79 17.69
CA TRP A 94 2.19 4.95 17.95
C TRP A 94 1.59 6.23 17.35
N ASP A 95 2.42 7.24 17.14
CA ASP A 95 2.08 8.57 16.64
C ASP A 95 2.22 8.73 15.12
N MET A 96 2.64 7.69 14.38
CA MET A 96 2.92 7.76 12.93
C MET A 96 1.72 8.25 12.10
N TRP A 97 0.51 8.00 12.59
CA TRP A 97 -0.75 8.37 11.93
C TRP A 97 -1.29 9.73 12.38
N ASN A 98 -0.64 10.38 13.33
CA ASN A 98 -1.02 11.70 13.80
C ASN A 98 -0.43 12.78 12.88
N ARG A 99 -1.31 13.50 12.17
CA ARG A 99 -0.92 14.57 11.24
C ARG A 99 -0.17 15.73 11.91
N ASP A 100 -0.43 15.99 13.19
CA ASP A 100 0.18 17.11 13.90
C ASP A 100 1.53 16.74 14.53
N HIS A 101 1.93 15.47 14.47
CA HIS A 101 3.17 15.01 15.07
C HIS A 101 4.37 15.27 14.16
N LYS A 102 5.43 15.84 14.75
CA LYS A 102 6.68 16.11 14.05
C LYS A 102 7.45 14.79 13.86
N HIS A 103 8.02 14.65 12.67
CA HIS A 103 8.85 13.51 12.30
C HIS A 103 10.04 14.02 11.47
N GLY A 104 11.06 13.20 11.33
CA GLY A 104 12.19 13.51 10.46
C GLY A 104 13.52 13.08 11.05
N LEU A 105 14.59 13.60 10.46
CA LEU A 105 15.95 13.30 10.89
C LEU A 105 16.44 14.37 11.87
N LYS A 106 17.36 13.98 12.76
CA LYS A 106 18.18 14.95 13.48
C LYS A 106 19.16 15.60 12.51
N LEU A 107 19.15 16.93 12.44
CA LEU A 107 20.05 17.70 11.58
C LEU A 107 21.27 18.15 12.38
N TYR A 108 22.44 17.81 11.85
CA TYR A 108 23.73 18.34 12.24
C TYR A 108 24.35 19.11 11.07
N VAL A 109 25.08 20.16 11.39
CA VAL A 109 25.89 20.90 10.42
C VAL A 109 27.30 21.00 10.99
N GLN A 110 28.27 20.43 10.27
CA GLN A 110 29.66 20.38 10.72
C GLN A 110 29.77 19.82 12.15
N ARG A 111 29.02 18.74 12.44
CA ARG A 111 28.93 18.07 13.75
C ARG A 111 28.24 18.88 14.85
N VAL A 112 27.73 20.07 14.56
CA VAL A 112 26.94 20.89 15.49
C VAL A 112 25.48 20.51 15.34
N PHE A 113 24.82 20.15 16.44
CA PHE A 113 23.38 19.89 16.44
C PHE A 113 22.62 21.17 16.11
N ILE A 114 21.71 21.09 15.14
CA ILE A 114 20.89 22.22 14.71
C ILE A 114 19.44 22.06 15.17
N MET A 115 18.80 20.94 14.81
CA MET A 115 17.40 20.70 15.16
C MET A 115 17.01 19.22 15.09
N ASP A 116 15.93 18.90 15.79
CA ASP A 116 15.23 17.63 15.69
C ASP A 116 14.11 17.67 14.64
N ASP A 117 13.64 16.51 14.22
CA ASP A 117 12.49 16.34 13.31
C ASP A 117 12.57 17.25 12.08
N ALA A 118 13.69 17.17 11.36
CA ALA A 118 13.86 17.86 10.09
C ALA A 118 13.14 17.05 8.98
N GLU A 119 11.82 17.20 8.93
CA GLU A 119 10.92 16.59 7.95
C GLU A 119 11.32 16.91 6.49
N GLN A 120 12.01 18.03 6.25
CA GLN A 120 12.39 18.48 4.91
C GLN A 120 13.33 17.50 4.19
N PHE A 121 13.97 16.59 4.92
CA PHE A 121 14.91 15.61 4.38
C PHE A 121 14.27 14.26 4.02
N MET A 122 12.98 14.05 4.29
CA MET A 122 12.26 12.83 3.94
C MET A 122 10.88 13.16 3.34
N PRO A 123 10.40 12.36 2.39
CA PRO A 123 9.00 12.41 1.97
C PRO A 123 8.09 11.82 3.05
N ASN A 124 6.80 12.19 3.01
CA ASN A 124 5.83 11.78 4.03
C ASN A 124 5.63 10.26 4.05
N TYR A 125 5.68 9.59 2.90
CA TYR A 125 5.64 8.12 2.82
C TYR A 125 6.87 7.42 3.43
N LEU A 126 7.91 8.15 3.85
CA LEU A 126 9.08 7.63 4.59
C LEU A 126 9.20 8.23 6.00
N ARG A 127 8.11 8.80 6.55
CA ARG A 127 8.08 9.42 7.89
C ARG A 127 8.47 8.50 9.05
N PHE A 128 8.46 7.19 8.84
CA PHE A 128 8.91 6.19 9.82
C PHE A 128 10.44 6.14 9.97
N VAL A 129 11.20 6.66 9.01
CA VAL A 129 12.66 6.64 9.07
C VAL A 129 13.13 7.45 10.27
N ARG A 130 14.10 6.89 10.99
CA ARG A 130 14.79 7.55 12.11
C ARG A 130 16.27 7.69 11.78
N GLY A 131 16.94 8.63 12.43
CA GLY A 131 18.36 8.81 12.20
C GLY A 131 18.78 10.27 12.18
N LEU A 132 19.89 10.51 11.50
CA LEU A 132 20.49 11.83 11.38
C LEU A 132 21.13 12.06 10.02
N ILE A 133 21.31 13.34 9.72
CA ILE A 133 22.17 13.84 8.66
C ILE A 133 23.11 14.90 9.24
N ASP A 134 24.39 14.79 8.93
CA ASP A 134 25.43 15.77 9.23
C ASP A 134 25.95 16.33 7.90
N SER A 135 25.59 17.58 7.57
CA SER A 135 25.88 18.19 6.28
C SER A 135 26.91 19.30 6.43
N SER A 136 27.98 19.27 5.62
CA SER A 136 28.95 20.36 5.52
C SER A 136 28.48 21.49 4.59
N ASP A 137 27.52 21.19 3.71
CA ASP A 137 27.00 22.11 2.68
C ASP A 137 25.92 23.09 3.17
N LEU A 138 25.46 22.93 4.41
CA LEU A 138 24.44 23.81 5.00
C LEU A 138 25.12 24.81 5.94
N PRO A 139 24.61 26.05 6.06
CA PRO A 139 25.15 27.02 7.01
C PRO A 139 24.69 26.71 8.44
N LEU A 140 25.50 27.06 9.44
CA LEU A 140 25.18 26.82 10.86
C LEU A 140 23.94 27.56 11.35
N ASN A 141 23.62 28.72 10.76
CA ASN A 141 22.46 29.54 11.13
C ASN A 141 21.19 29.16 10.35
N VAL A 142 21.05 27.90 9.94
CA VAL A 142 19.92 27.43 9.15
C VAL A 142 18.65 27.31 10.00
N SER A 143 17.57 27.97 9.58
CA SER A 143 16.23 27.87 10.17
C SER A 143 15.34 26.91 9.37
N ARG A 144 14.18 26.53 9.90
CA ARG A 144 13.20 25.68 9.18
C ARG A 144 12.72 26.31 7.87
N GLU A 145 12.54 27.64 7.86
CA GLU A 145 12.17 28.41 6.67
C GLU A 145 13.26 28.32 5.60
N ILE A 146 14.53 28.49 5.99
CA ILE A 146 15.67 28.36 5.06
C ILE A 146 15.78 26.94 4.51
N LEU A 147 15.49 25.91 5.33
CA LEU A 147 15.52 24.52 4.87
C LEU A 147 14.48 24.26 3.78
N GLN A 148 13.29 24.84 3.88
CA GLN A 148 12.19 24.63 2.92
C GLN A 148 12.53 25.18 1.52
N ASP A 149 13.18 26.34 1.45
CA ASP A 149 13.51 27.00 0.17
C ASP A 149 14.87 26.62 -0.41
N SER A 150 15.64 25.76 0.28
CA SER A 150 17.01 25.42 -0.11
C SER A 150 17.09 24.33 -1.18
N THR A 151 17.81 24.63 -2.27
CA THR A 151 18.16 23.65 -3.29
C THR A 151 19.03 22.52 -2.73
N VAL A 152 19.90 22.83 -1.77
CA VAL A 152 20.73 21.83 -1.09
C VAL A 152 19.85 20.84 -0.34
N THR A 153 18.86 21.32 0.42
CA THR A 153 17.91 20.47 1.15
C THR A 153 17.15 19.55 0.21
N ARG A 154 16.66 20.05 -0.93
CA ARG A 154 15.94 19.23 -1.92
C ARG A 154 16.83 18.13 -2.50
N ASN A 155 18.08 18.43 -2.81
CA ASN A 155 19.04 17.44 -3.31
C ASN A 155 19.34 16.38 -2.25
N LEU A 156 19.55 16.82 -0.99
CA LEU A 156 19.75 15.90 0.14
C LEU A 156 18.52 15.02 0.37
N ARG A 157 17.31 15.57 0.36
CA ARG A 157 16.05 14.80 0.43
C ARG A 157 16.03 13.71 -0.65
N ASN A 158 16.26 14.07 -1.91
CA ASN A 158 16.27 13.08 -3.01
C ASN A 158 17.33 11.99 -2.81
N ALA A 159 18.53 12.35 -2.35
CA ALA A 159 19.60 11.38 -2.12
C ALA A 159 19.30 10.44 -0.94
N LEU A 160 18.71 10.98 0.13
CA LEU A 160 18.29 10.22 1.31
C LEU A 160 17.10 9.30 0.98
N THR A 161 16.09 9.79 0.26
CA THR A 161 14.97 8.97 -0.24
C THR A 161 15.49 7.77 -1.02
N LYS A 162 16.35 8.00 -2.01
CA LYS A 162 16.95 6.91 -2.81
C LYS A 162 17.72 5.93 -1.93
N ARG A 163 18.44 6.43 -0.92
CA ARG A 163 19.18 5.58 0.01
C ARG A 163 18.26 4.67 0.83
N VAL A 164 17.13 5.20 1.31
CA VAL A 164 16.15 4.42 2.06
C VAL A 164 15.51 3.36 1.17
N LEU A 165 15.07 3.73 -0.05
CA LEU A 165 14.47 2.79 -0.99
C LEU A 165 15.44 1.64 -1.34
N GLN A 166 16.72 1.95 -1.58
CA GLN A 166 17.76 0.92 -1.80
C GLN A 166 17.99 0.04 -0.58
N MET A 167 17.92 0.61 0.63
CA MET A 167 18.05 -0.16 1.87
C MET A 167 16.88 -1.14 2.04
N LEU A 168 15.65 -0.71 1.71
CA LEU A 168 14.47 -1.56 1.73
C LEU A 168 14.51 -2.63 0.63
N GLU A 169 14.97 -2.28 -0.57
CA GLU A 169 15.14 -3.23 -1.68
C GLU A 169 16.15 -4.32 -1.31
N LYS A 170 17.28 -3.94 -0.70
CA LYS A 170 18.26 -4.91 -0.19
C LYS A 170 17.65 -5.79 0.90
N LEU A 171 16.90 -5.20 1.84
CA LEU A 171 16.22 -5.97 2.89
C LEU A 171 15.24 -6.99 2.29
N ALA A 172 14.46 -6.59 1.28
CA ALA A 172 13.54 -7.47 0.56
C ALA A 172 14.23 -8.66 -0.12
N LYS A 173 15.42 -8.43 -0.68
CA LYS A 173 16.21 -9.46 -1.39
C LYS A 173 16.96 -10.40 -0.45
N ASP A 174 17.53 -9.86 0.62
CA ASP A 174 18.44 -10.59 1.50
C ASP A 174 17.71 -11.32 2.65
N ASP A 175 16.57 -10.78 3.11
CA ASP A 175 15.88 -11.26 4.32
C ASP A 175 14.35 -11.05 4.22
N ALA A 176 13.68 -11.99 3.58
CA ALA A 176 12.23 -11.93 3.34
C ALA A 176 11.40 -11.87 4.63
N GLU A 177 11.84 -12.50 5.72
CA GLU A 177 11.13 -12.48 7.01
C GLU A 177 11.18 -11.10 7.67
N LYS A 178 12.36 -10.46 7.69
CA LYS A 178 12.46 -9.07 8.17
C LYS A 178 11.73 -8.11 7.26
N TYR A 179 11.76 -8.34 5.95
CA TYR A 179 10.99 -7.51 5.03
C TYR A 179 9.49 -7.65 5.26
N GLN A 180 9.00 -8.86 5.57
CA GLN A 180 7.60 -9.07 5.94
C GLN A 180 7.25 -8.32 7.23
N THR A 181 8.15 -8.30 8.21
CA THR A 181 7.99 -7.49 9.43
C THR A 181 7.89 -6.00 9.10
N PHE A 182 8.79 -5.50 8.22
CA PHE A 182 8.71 -4.12 7.72
C PHE A 182 7.36 -3.85 7.04
N TRP A 183 6.92 -4.73 6.14
CA TRP A 183 5.68 -4.56 5.40
C TRP A 183 4.45 -4.49 6.31
N GLN A 184 4.39 -5.34 7.35
CA GLN A 184 3.30 -5.32 8.33
C GLN A 184 3.23 -4.01 9.12
N GLN A 185 4.37 -3.37 9.40
CA GLN A 185 4.44 -2.14 10.19
C GLN A 185 4.25 -0.88 9.34
N PHE A 186 4.81 -0.85 8.12
CA PHE A 186 4.96 0.37 7.32
C PHE A 186 4.37 0.27 5.92
N GLY A 187 3.85 -0.89 5.50
CA GLY A 187 3.32 -1.11 4.14
C GLY A 187 2.20 -0.14 3.79
N LEU A 188 1.28 0.13 4.72
CA LEU A 188 0.20 1.11 4.54
C LEU A 188 0.74 2.51 4.22
N VAL A 189 1.83 2.92 4.87
CA VAL A 189 2.46 4.22 4.61
C VAL A 189 3.22 4.21 3.28
N LEU A 190 3.91 3.11 2.97
CA LEU A 190 4.66 2.98 1.72
C LEU A 190 3.74 3.05 0.48
N LYS A 191 2.48 2.61 0.61
CA LYS A 191 1.42 2.75 -0.41
C LYS A 191 1.04 4.20 -0.70
N GLU A 192 1.44 5.17 0.13
CA GLU A 192 1.30 6.60 -0.17
C GLU A 192 2.29 7.08 -1.26
N GLY A 193 3.42 6.38 -1.36
CA GLY A 193 4.55 6.75 -2.20
C GLY A 193 4.23 6.95 -3.69
N PRO A 194 3.47 6.06 -4.37
CA PRO A 194 3.17 6.21 -5.79
C PRO A 194 2.47 7.51 -6.18
N ALA A 195 1.71 8.11 -5.25
CA ALA A 195 1.00 9.37 -5.46
C ALA A 195 1.83 10.60 -5.04
N GLU A 196 2.73 10.46 -4.06
CA GLU A 196 3.57 11.55 -3.57
C GLU A 196 4.86 11.73 -4.40
N ASP A 197 5.46 10.64 -4.87
CA ASP A 197 6.83 10.61 -5.40
C ASP A 197 6.93 9.87 -6.74
N PHE A 198 6.38 10.51 -7.78
CA PHE A 198 6.40 10.01 -9.16
C PHE A 198 7.81 9.67 -9.67
N ALA A 199 8.83 10.41 -9.21
CA ALA A 199 10.21 10.20 -9.64
C ALA A 199 10.81 8.87 -9.15
N ASN A 200 10.27 8.31 -8.06
CA ASN A 200 10.68 7.02 -7.51
C ASN A 200 9.58 5.96 -7.58
N GLN A 201 8.50 6.21 -8.34
CA GLN A 201 7.32 5.34 -8.39
C GLN A 201 7.67 3.88 -8.72
N GLU A 202 8.55 3.64 -9.70
CA GLU A 202 8.99 2.28 -10.06
C GLU A 202 9.74 1.59 -8.92
N ALA A 203 10.63 2.32 -8.22
CA ALA A 203 11.37 1.78 -7.09
C ALA A 203 10.43 1.46 -5.91
N ILE A 204 9.42 2.30 -5.68
CA ILE A 204 8.39 2.08 -4.66
C ILE A 204 7.53 0.86 -5.03
N ALA A 205 7.14 0.72 -6.30
CA ALA A 205 6.33 -0.40 -6.77
C ALA A 205 6.99 -1.77 -6.51
N LYS A 206 8.31 -1.89 -6.70
CA LYS A 206 9.09 -3.11 -6.39
C LYS A 206 9.03 -3.51 -4.91
N LEU A 207 8.81 -2.55 -4.03
CA LEU A 207 8.71 -2.74 -2.58
C LEU A 207 7.31 -3.14 -2.12
N LEU A 208 6.28 -2.94 -2.93
CA LEU A 208 4.91 -3.28 -2.55
C LEU A 208 4.73 -4.79 -2.39
N ARG A 209 3.88 -5.20 -1.44
CA ARG A 209 3.44 -6.59 -1.27
C ARG A 209 1.92 -6.67 -1.28
N PHE A 210 1.41 -7.75 -1.85
CA PHE A 210 -0.02 -7.95 -2.05
C PHE A 210 -0.44 -9.35 -1.60
N ALA A 211 -1.71 -9.48 -1.24
CA ALA A 211 -2.37 -10.78 -1.21
C ALA A 211 -2.77 -11.12 -2.65
N SER A 212 -2.93 -12.41 -2.95
CA SER A 212 -3.18 -12.87 -4.32
C SER A 212 -3.97 -14.16 -4.31
N THR A 213 -4.70 -14.42 -5.40
CA THR A 213 -5.37 -15.71 -5.63
C THR A 213 -4.40 -16.88 -5.71
N HIS A 214 -3.11 -16.65 -5.92
CA HIS A 214 -2.08 -17.70 -5.97
C HIS A 214 -1.72 -18.26 -4.58
N THR A 215 -1.61 -17.40 -3.57
CA THR A 215 -1.18 -17.80 -2.21
C THR A 215 -2.35 -18.24 -1.32
N ASP A 216 -3.58 -17.93 -1.72
CA ASP A 216 -4.84 -18.22 -1.02
C ASP A 216 -4.89 -17.73 0.45
N SER A 217 -4.02 -16.77 0.81
CA SER A 217 -3.87 -16.19 2.15
C SER A 217 -4.05 -14.67 2.15
N SER A 218 -4.57 -14.14 3.26
CA SER A 218 -4.65 -12.69 3.49
C SER A 218 -3.29 -12.03 3.73
N ALA A 219 -2.24 -12.83 3.94
CA ALA A 219 -0.89 -12.33 4.12
C ALA A 219 -0.38 -11.69 2.82
N GLN A 220 -0.14 -10.38 2.86
CA GLN A 220 0.44 -9.61 1.77
C GLN A 220 1.94 -9.95 1.63
N THR A 221 2.25 -10.91 0.76
CA THR A 221 3.59 -11.51 0.60
C THR A 221 4.07 -11.51 -0.84
N VAL A 222 3.17 -11.31 -1.80
CA VAL A 222 3.48 -11.35 -3.23
C VAL A 222 4.01 -10.01 -3.69
N SER A 223 5.23 -9.98 -4.24
CA SER A 223 5.75 -8.80 -4.94
C SER A 223 5.19 -8.70 -6.37
N LEU A 224 5.31 -7.52 -6.99
CA LEU A 224 4.94 -7.36 -8.40
C LEU A 224 5.89 -8.13 -9.33
N GLU A 225 7.18 -8.23 -9.00
CA GLU A 225 8.15 -9.04 -9.75
C GLU A 225 7.75 -10.53 -9.73
N ASP A 226 7.34 -11.03 -8.55
CA ASP A 226 6.83 -12.39 -8.39
C ASP A 226 5.58 -12.62 -9.24
N TYR A 227 4.62 -11.68 -9.24
CA TYR A 227 3.43 -11.76 -10.09
C TYR A 227 3.80 -11.83 -11.57
N VAL A 228 4.66 -10.91 -12.03
CA VAL A 228 5.10 -10.83 -13.43
C VAL A 228 5.77 -12.13 -13.87
N SER A 229 6.59 -12.74 -13.01
CA SER A 229 7.25 -14.02 -13.29
C SER A 229 6.28 -15.19 -13.51
N ARG A 230 5.04 -15.09 -13.01
CA ARG A 230 3.98 -16.11 -13.10
C ARG A 230 2.89 -15.78 -14.11
N MET A 231 2.99 -14.64 -14.80
CA MET A 231 2.03 -14.25 -15.84
C MET A 231 1.93 -15.34 -16.91
N LYS A 232 0.71 -15.58 -17.39
CA LYS A 232 0.47 -16.56 -18.47
C LYS A 232 0.95 -16.02 -19.81
N GLU A 233 1.26 -16.93 -20.73
CA GLU A 233 1.58 -16.56 -22.11
C GLU A 233 0.38 -15.80 -22.72
N GLY A 234 0.66 -14.69 -23.41
CA GLY A 234 -0.37 -13.79 -23.94
C GLY A 234 -1.01 -12.85 -22.91
N GLN A 235 -0.66 -12.93 -21.63
CA GLN A 235 -1.14 -12.00 -20.62
C GLN A 235 -0.39 -10.65 -20.74
N GLU A 236 -1.14 -9.59 -21.01
CA GLU A 236 -0.58 -8.24 -21.19
C GLU A 236 -0.74 -7.33 -19.96
N LYS A 237 -1.67 -7.67 -19.06
CA LYS A 237 -2.05 -6.81 -17.92
C LYS A 237 -1.85 -7.49 -16.57
N ILE A 238 -1.61 -6.69 -15.53
CA ILE A 238 -1.64 -7.14 -14.13
C ILE A 238 -3.06 -6.97 -13.60
N TYR A 239 -3.73 -8.08 -13.31
CA TYR A 239 -5.11 -8.05 -12.84
C TYR A 239 -5.18 -7.88 -11.32
N TYR A 240 -6.06 -7.00 -10.87
CA TYR A 240 -6.31 -6.76 -9.45
C TYR A 240 -7.80 -6.57 -9.17
N ILE A 241 -8.19 -6.72 -7.90
CA ILE A 241 -9.50 -6.34 -7.38
C ILE A 241 -9.32 -5.60 -6.06
N THR A 242 -10.14 -4.57 -5.85
CA THR A 242 -10.26 -3.86 -4.57
C THR A 242 -11.58 -4.20 -3.89
N ALA A 243 -11.55 -4.41 -2.58
CA ALA A 243 -12.75 -4.67 -1.78
C ALA A 243 -12.60 -4.22 -0.32
N ASP A 244 -13.68 -4.18 0.44
CA ASP A 244 -13.67 -3.76 1.86
C ASP A 244 -12.91 -4.73 2.78
N SER A 245 -12.66 -5.97 2.33
CA SER A 245 -11.93 -6.98 3.08
C SER A 245 -11.31 -8.02 2.16
N TYR A 246 -10.28 -8.72 2.65
CA TYR A 246 -9.68 -9.87 1.95
C TYR A 246 -10.72 -10.94 1.61
N ALA A 247 -11.66 -11.23 2.52
CA ALA A 247 -12.69 -12.23 2.29
C ALA A 247 -13.59 -11.83 1.11
N ALA A 248 -14.03 -10.56 1.08
CA ALA A 248 -14.85 -10.02 -0.02
C ALA A 248 -14.09 -10.03 -1.35
N ALA A 249 -12.81 -9.63 -1.37
CA ALA A 249 -11.97 -9.68 -2.56
C ALA A 249 -11.83 -11.14 -3.06
N LYS A 250 -11.47 -12.07 -2.17
CA LYS A 250 -11.29 -13.49 -2.48
C LYS A 250 -12.58 -14.16 -2.97
N SER A 251 -13.74 -13.80 -2.46
CA SER A 251 -15.01 -14.43 -2.86
C SER A 251 -15.71 -13.72 -4.01
N SER A 252 -15.09 -12.71 -4.63
CA SER A 252 -15.74 -11.93 -5.67
C SER A 252 -16.05 -12.77 -6.93
N PRO A 253 -17.27 -12.68 -7.48
CA PRO A 253 -17.61 -13.33 -8.76
C PRO A 253 -16.77 -12.86 -9.94
N HIS A 254 -16.22 -11.64 -9.89
CA HIS A 254 -15.32 -11.10 -10.92
C HIS A 254 -14.06 -11.96 -11.12
N LEU A 255 -13.74 -12.86 -10.19
CA LEU A 255 -12.59 -13.75 -10.25
C LEU A 255 -12.86 -15.08 -10.97
N GLU A 256 -14.11 -15.44 -11.27
CA GLU A 256 -14.48 -16.79 -11.75
C GLU A 256 -13.75 -17.19 -13.05
N LEU A 257 -13.86 -16.37 -14.11
CA LEU A 257 -13.15 -16.64 -15.36
C LEU A 257 -11.63 -16.69 -15.17
N LEU A 258 -11.06 -15.75 -14.40
CA LEU A 258 -9.62 -15.69 -14.19
C LEU A 258 -9.12 -16.93 -13.44
N ARG A 259 -9.88 -17.41 -12.44
CA ARG A 259 -9.62 -18.69 -11.76
C ARG A 259 -9.69 -19.87 -12.71
N LYS A 260 -10.75 -19.96 -13.54
CA LYS A 260 -10.91 -21.02 -14.55
C LYS A 260 -9.70 -21.08 -15.49
N LYS A 261 -9.16 -19.93 -15.87
CA LYS A 261 -7.98 -19.80 -16.74
C LYS A 261 -6.64 -19.88 -15.99
N GLY A 262 -6.66 -19.98 -14.66
CA GLY A 262 -5.46 -20.00 -13.82
C GLY A 262 -4.66 -18.69 -13.87
N ILE A 263 -5.31 -17.56 -14.14
CA ILE A 263 -4.72 -16.23 -14.16
C ILE A 263 -4.74 -15.67 -12.74
N GLU A 264 -3.58 -15.21 -12.28
CA GLU A 264 -3.41 -14.65 -10.95
C GLU A 264 -4.07 -13.26 -10.84
N VAL A 265 -4.72 -12.98 -9.72
CA VAL A 265 -5.32 -11.66 -9.43
C VAL A 265 -4.83 -11.18 -8.06
N LEU A 266 -4.33 -9.94 -8.00
CA LEU A 266 -3.98 -9.28 -6.76
C LEU A 266 -5.23 -8.90 -5.98
N LEU A 267 -5.27 -9.23 -4.69
CA LEU A 267 -6.39 -9.00 -3.79
C LEU A 267 -6.05 -7.82 -2.86
N LEU A 268 -6.61 -6.66 -3.17
CA LEU A 268 -6.34 -5.41 -2.48
C LEU A 268 -7.52 -5.11 -1.53
N SER A 269 -7.23 -4.92 -0.25
CA SER A 269 -8.27 -4.77 0.77
C SER A 269 -7.98 -3.68 1.81
N ASP A 270 -6.86 -2.97 1.68
CA ASP A 270 -6.59 -1.82 2.52
C ASP A 270 -7.27 -0.59 1.94
N ARG A 271 -7.74 0.31 2.80
CA ARG A 271 -8.45 1.53 2.38
C ARG A 271 -7.66 2.41 1.42
N ILE A 272 -6.33 2.40 1.54
CA ILE A 272 -5.43 3.18 0.69
C ILE A 272 -5.25 2.56 -0.71
N ASP A 273 -5.55 1.27 -0.88
CA ASP A 273 -5.24 0.54 -2.11
C ASP A 273 -5.96 1.14 -3.32
N GLU A 274 -7.26 1.38 -3.19
CA GLU A 274 -8.06 1.98 -4.26
C GLU A 274 -7.53 3.35 -4.69
N TRP A 275 -7.08 4.16 -3.72
CA TRP A 275 -6.49 5.45 -3.99
C TRP A 275 -5.11 5.32 -4.65
N MET A 276 -4.27 4.40 -4.17
CA MET A 276 -2.93 4.12 -4.71
C MET A 276 -3.01 3.67 -6.17
N MET A 277 -3.99 2.83 -6.52
CA MET A 277 -4.15 2.30 -7.88
C MET A 277 -4.48 3.38 -8.94
N ASN A 278 -4.93 4.57 -8.54
CA ASN A 278 -5.06 5.70 -9.47
C ASN A 278 -3.71 6.26 -9.95
N TYR A 279 -2.65 6.05 -9.17
CA TYR A 279 -1.33 6.60 -9.45
C TYR A 279 -0.37 5.51 -9.95
N LEU A 280 -0.55 4.27 -9.50
CA LEU A 280 0.22 3.12 -9.95
C LEU A 280 -0.40 2.54 -11.24
N THR A 281 -0.09 3.15 -12.38
CA THR A 281 -0.72 2.83 -13.67
C THR A 281 -0.12 1.60 -14.36
N GLU A 282 1.18 1.35 -14.18
CA GLU A 282 1.89 0.20 -14.77
C GLU A 282 3.07 -0.26 -13.92
N PHE A 283 3.55 -1.48 -14.19
CA PHE A 283 4.78 -2.03 -13.64
C PHE A 283 5.48 -2.88 -14.70
N ASP A 284 6.78 -2.65 -14.94
CA ASP A 284 7.56 -3.36 -15.97
C ASP A 284 6.89 -3.35 -17.37
N GLY A 285 6.30 -2.19 -17.73
CA GLY A 285 5.55 -1.99 -18.97
C GLY A 285 4.21 -2.73 -19.04
N LYS A 286 3.76 -3.37 -17.95
CA LYS A 286 2.45 -4.04 -17.85
C LYS A 286 1.45 -3.12 -17.14
N PRO A 287 0.37 -2.69 -17.82
CA PRO A 287 -0.66 -1.87 -17.18
C PRO A 287 -1.46 -2.67 -16.16
N PHE A 288 -1.94 -1.99 -15.11
CA PHE A 288 -2.87 -2.57 -14.15
C PHE A 288 -4.30 -2.55 -14.68
N GLN A 289 -5.07 -3.60 -14.38
CA GLN A 289 -6.47 -3.71 -14.76
C GLN A 289 -7.33 -4.21 -13.60
N SER A 290 -8.32 -3.40 -13.20
CA SER A 290 -9.33 -3.87 -12.27
C SER A 290 -10.22 -4.90 -12.95
N VAL A 291 -10.44 -6.04 -12.30
CA VAL A 291 -11.39 -7.06 -12.77
C VAL A 291 -12.86 -6.66 -12.54
N SER A 292 -13.15 -5.63 -11.73
CA SER A 292 -14.53 -5.13 -11.55
C SER A 292 -14.96 -4.10 -12.61
N LYS A 293 -14.02 -3.66 -13.45
CA LYS A 293 -14.26 -2.75 -14.57
C LYS A 293 -14.38 -3.49 -15.90
N VAL A 294 -15.15 -2.91 -16.81
CA VAL A 294 -15.20 -3.38 -18.20
C VAL A 294 -13.84 -3.18 -18.86
N ASP A 295 -13.36 -4.21 -19.55
CA ASP A 295 -12.12 -4.16 -20.31
C ASP A 295 -12.07 -5.25 -21.39
N GLU A 296 -11.64 -4.89 -22.59
CA GLU A 296 -11.55 -5.83 -23.72
C GLU A 296 -10.59 -6.98 -23.46
N SER A 297 -9.53 -6.79 -22.65
CA SER A 297 -8.60 -7.90 -22.35
C SER A 297 -9.28 -8.99 -21.54
N LEU A 298 -10.23 -8.63 -20.67
CA LEU A 298 -11.01 -9.60 -19.89
C LEU A 298 -12.00 -10.35 -20.77
N GLU A 299 -12.58 -9.69 -21.77
CA GLU A 299 -13.49 -10.31 -22.73
C GLU A 299 -12.76 -11.32 -23.63
N LYS A 300 -11.52 -11.00 -24.05
CA LYS A 300 -10.66 -11.91 -24.83
C LYS A 300 -10.21 -13.16 -24.06
N LEU A 301 -10.31 -13.16 -22.73
CA LEU A 301 -10.01 -14.35 -21.92
C LEU A 301 -11.14 -15.39 -21.95
N ALA A 302 -12.37 -14.98 -22.29
CA ALA A 302 -13.47 -15.92 -22.43
C ALA A 302 -13.14 -16.95 -23.53
N ASP A 303 -13.63 -18.18 -23.37
CA ASP A 303 -13.52 -19.19 -24.43
C ASP A 303 -14.22 -18.65 -25.70
N GLU A 304 -13.71 -18.98 -26.89
CA GLU A 304 -14.39 -18.59 -28.13
C GLU A 304 -15.84 -19.11 -28.10
N VAL A 305 -16.78 -18.18 -28.18
CA VAL A 305 -18.21 -18.50 -28.21
C VAL A 305 -18.49 -19.24 -29.51
N ASP A 306 -18.84 -20.53 -29.39
CA ASP A 306 -19.20 -21.34 -30.55
C ASP A 306 -20.47 -20.82 -31.23
N GLU A 307 -20.76 -21.29 -32.46
CA GLU A 307 -21.94 -20.81 -33.19
C GLU A 307 -23.25 -21.07 -32.45
N SER A 308 -23.34 -22.13 -31.64
CA SER A 308 -24.54 -22.46 -30.88
C SER A 308 -24.79 -21.49 -29.73
N ALA A 309 -23.74 -21.05 -29.06
CA ALA A 309 -23.82 -20.04 -28.01
C ALA A 309 -24.13 -18.65 -28.59
N LYS A 310 -23.63 -18.31 -29.78
CA LYS A 310 -24.03 -17.08 -30.50
C LYS A 310 -25.50 -17.08 -30.90
N GLU A 311 -26.06 -18.22 -31.28
CA GLU A 311 -27.50 -18.35 -31.53
C GLU A 311 -28.32 -18.23 -30.25
N ALA A 312 -27.85 -18.83 -29.14
CA ALA A 312 -28.49 -18.71 -27.84
C ALA A 312 -28.50 -17.27 -27.31
N GLU A 313 -27.42 -16.50 -27.50
CA GLU A 313 -27.37 -15.08 -27.16
C GLU A 313 -28.40 -14.27 -27.95
N LYS A 314 -28.51 -14.52 -29.26
CA LYS A 314 -29.53 -13.86 -30.10
C LYS A 314 -30.95 -14.18 -29.62
N ALA A 315 -31.19 -15.42 -29.18
CA ALA A 315 -32.48 -15.81 -28.61
C ALA A 315 -32.79 -15.09 -27.27
N LEU A 316 -31.76 -14.67 -26.53
CA LEU A 316 -31.90 -13.91 -25.28
C LEU A 316 -31.99 -12.39 -25.48
N THR A 317 -31.88 -11.88 -26.71
CA THR A 317 -32.00 -10.43 -26.98
C THR A 317 -33.33 -9.84 -26.49
N PRO A 318 -34.51 -10.47 -26.72
CA PRO A 318 -35.78 -9.97 -26.17
C PRO A 318 -35.81 -9.94 -24.64
N PHE A 319 -35.15 -10.90 -23.98
CA PHE A 319 -35.02 -10.92 -22.53
C PHE A 319 -34.20 -9.73 -22.04
N ILE A 320 -33.06 -9.45 -22.66
CA ILE A 320 -32.22 -8.28 -22.33
C ILE A 320 -33.00 -6.98 -22.51
N ASP A 321 -33.73 -6.81 -23.61
CA ASP A 321 -34.53 -5.61 -23.86
C ASP A 321 -35.64 -5.44 -22.80
N ARG A 322 -36.28 -6.54 -22.38
CA ARG A 322 -37.29 -6.53 -21.31
C ARG A 322 -36.67 -6.15 -19.95
N VAL A 323 -35.47 -6.62 -19.65
CA VAL A 323 -34.72 -6.22 -18.44
C VAL A 323 -34.36 -4.73 -18.50
N LYS A 324 -33.88 -4.22 -19.64
CA LYS A 324 -33.59 -2.79 -19.83
C LYS A 324 -34.83 -1.92 -19.61
N ALA A 325 -35.98 -2.34 -20.17
CA ALA A 325 -37.23 -1.63 -20.01
C ALA A 325 -37.70 -1.58 -18.54
N LEU A 326 -37.50 -2.68 -17.79
CA LEU A 326 -37.84 -2.74 -16.36
C LEU A 326 -36.93 -1.84 -15.50
N LEU A 327 -35.61 -1.92 -15.70
CA LEU A 327 -34.64 -1.22 -14.86
C LEU A 327 -34.49 0.26 -15.22
N GLY A 328 -34.72 0.62 -16.50
CA GLY A 328 -34.64 1.98 -17.00
C GLY A 328 -33.32 2.66 -16.63
N GLU A 329 -33.41 3.88 -16.09
CA GLU A 329 -32.25 4.72 -15.76
C GLU A 329 -31.43 4.27 -14.53
N ARG A 330 -31.88 3.23 -13.80
CA ARG A 330 -31.18 2.72 -12.59
C ARG A 330 -29.85 2.03 -12.93
N VAL A 331 -29.72 1.53 -14.15
CA VAL A 331 -28.50 0.93 -14.68
C VAL A 331 -28.06 1.69 -15.93
N LYS A 332 -26.77 1.66 -16.22
CA LYS A 332 -26.20 2.26 -17.43
C LYS A 332 -26.51 1.43 -18.66
N ASP A 333 -26.36 0.12 -18.54
CA ASP A 333 -26.65 -0.85 -19.59
C ASP A 333 -26.92 -2.24 -18.99
N VAL A 334 -27.47 -3.13 -19.81
CA VAL A 334 -27.68 -4.55 -19.49
C VAL A 334 -27.11 -5.38 -20.64
N ARG A 335 -26.23 -6.33 -20.32
CA ARG A 335 -25.59 -7.20 -21.32
C ARG A 335 -25.42 -8.63 -20.82
N LEU A 336 -25.16 -9.55 -21.75
CA LEU A 336 -24.73 -10.90 -21.41
C LEU A 336 -23.22 -10.93 -21.15
N THR A 337 -22.78 -11.87 -20.31
CA THR A 337 -21.35 -12.05 -19.99
C THR A 337 -20.98 -13.52 -19.89
N HIS A 338 -19.81 -13.85 -20.41
CA HIS A 338 -19.18 -15.18 -20.32
C HIS A 338 -18.04 -15.21 -19.29
N ARG A 339 -17.97 -14.17 -18.46
CA ARG A 339 -16.98 -14.04 -17.39
C ARG A 339 -17.36 -14.85 -16.15
N LEU A 340 -18.59 -15.34 -16.09
CA LEU A 340 -19.17 -16.04 -14.96
C LEU A 340 -19.31 -17.53 -15.29
N THR A 341 -19.13 -18.36 -14.28
CA THR A 341 -19.34 -19.81 -14.32
C THR A 341 -20.55 -20.18 -13.47
N ASP A 342 -20.48 -19.88 -12.17
CA ASP A 342 -21.49 -20.31 -11.18
C ASP A 342 -22.38 -19.15 -10.72
N THR A 343 -21.94 -17.90 -10.88
CA THR A 343 -22.74 -16.73 -10.48
C THR A 343 -23.74 -16.35 -11.58
N PRO A 344 -25.00 -16.00 -11.23
CA PRO A 344 -26.01 -15.62 -12.22
C PRO A 344 -25.77 -14.24 -12.85
N ALA A 345 -25.25 -13.28 -12.09
CA ALA A 345 -25.10 -11.91 -12.54
C ALA A 345 -24.03 -11.15 -11.75
N ILE A 346 -23.43 -10.14 -12.39
CA ILE A 346 -22.55 -9.15 -11.76
C ILE A 346 -22.93 -7.75 -12.20
N VAL A 347 -22.37 -6.77 -11.52
CA VAL A 347 -22.38 -5.38 -11.96
C VAL A 347 -20.94 -4.90 -12.15
N SER A 348 -20.71 -4.13 -13.20
CA SER A 348 -19.42 -3.53 -13.49
C SER A 348 -19.56 -2.04 -13.76
N THR A 349 -18.46 -1.32 -13.58
CA THR A 349 -18.34 0.08 -13.99
C THR A 349 -17.57 0.16 -15.30
N ASP A 350 -17.79 1.21 -16.08
CA ASP A 350 -17.04 1.45 -17.31
C ASP A 350 -15.55 1.73 -17.01
N ALA A 351 -14.68 1.59 -18.01
CA ALA A 351 -13.24 1.72 -17.84
C ALA A 351 -12.84 3.07 -17.22
N ASP A 352 -13.43 4.16 -17.73
CA ASP A 352 -13.14 5.54 -17.33
C ASP A 352 -14.00 6.04 -16.16
N GLU A 353 -14.91 5.22 -15.65
CA GLU A 353 -15.83 5.62 -14.58
C GLU A 353 -15.28 5.34 -13.18
N MET A 354 -15.85 6.05 -12.21
CA MET A 354 -15.53 5.87 -10.80
C MET A 354 -15.96 4.47 -10.33
N SER A 355 -15.04 3.72 -9.72
CA SER A 355 -15.36 2.42 -9.15
C SER A 355 -16.25 2.56 -7.91
N THR A 356 -16.90 1.46 -7.51
CA THR A 356 -17.65 1.37 -6.24
C THR A 356 -16.80 1.73 -5.03
N GLN A 357 -15.56 1.21 -4.99
CA GLN A 357 -14.65 1.44 -3.86
C GLN A 357 -14.20 2.91 -3.80
N MET A 358 -13.96 3.53 -4.96
CA MET A 358 -13.64 4.95 -5.05
C MET A 358 -14.81 5.82 -4.58
N ALA A 359 -16.03 5.49 -4.99
CA ALA A 359 -17.24 6.17 -4.56
C ALA A 359 -17.39 6.14 -3.04
N LYS A 360 -17.18 4.98 -2.42
CA LYS A 360 -17.18 4.82 -0.95
C LYS A 360 -16.09 5.66 -0.29
N LEU A 361 -14.89 5.69 -0.85
CA LEU A 361 -13.78 6.48 -0.33
C LEU A 361 -14.12 7.97 -0.29
N PHE A 362 -14.69 8.52 -1.37
CA PHE A 362 -15.15 9.91 -1.39
C PHE A 362 -16.28 10.17 -0.41
N ALA A 363 -17.24 9.25 -0.27
CA ALA A 363 -18.35 9.38 0.69
C ALA A 363 -17.83 9.43 2.13
N ALA A 364 -16.89 8.54 2.47
CA ALA A 364 -16.24 8.51 3.78
C ALA A 364 -15.43 9.79 4.07
N ALA A 365 -14.90 10.45 3.03
CA ALA A 365 -14.24 11.74 3.13
C ALA A 365 -15.21 12.95 3.20
N GLY A 366 -16.53 12.70 3.24
CA GLY A 366 -17.56 13.75 3.31
C GLY A 366 -17.75 14.51 1.99
N GLN A 367 -17.20 14.02 0.88
CA GLN A 367 -17.38 14.63 -0.44
C GLN A 367 -18.73 14.24 -1.04
N LYS A 368 -19.29 15.11 -1.89
CA LYS A 368 -20.44 14.74 -2.71
C LYS A 368 -19.99 13.75 -3.78
N VAL A 369 -20.55 12.55 -3.73
CA VAL A 369 -20.22 11.46 -4.64
C VAL A 369 -21.28 11.40 -5.73
N PRO A 370 -20.90 11.48 -7.02
CA PRO A 370 -21.81 11.19 -8.12
C PRO A 370 -22.40 9.79 -7.98
N GLU A 371 -23.65 9.63 -8.42
CA GLU A 371 -24.28 8.31 -8.48
C GLU A 371 -23.50 7.41 -9.45
N VAL A 372 -23.08 6.24 -8.98
CA VAL A 372 -22.41 5.23 -9.82
C VAL A 372 -23.49 4.44 -10.55
N LYS A 373 -23.57 4.61 -11.87
CA LYS A 373 -24.42 3.78 -12.72
C LYS A 373 -23.65 2.54 -13.18
N TYR A 374 -24.24 1.38 -12.98
CA TYR A 374 -23.59 0.10 -13.28
C TYR A 374 -24.06 -0.47 -14.60
N ILE A 375 -23.18 -1.24 -15.26
CA ILE A 375 -23.54 -2.16 -16.33
C ILE A 375 -23.92 -3.48 -15.67
N PHE A 376 -25.16 -3.92 -15.86
CA PHE A 376 -25.67 -5.17 -15.30
C PHE A 376 -25.38 -6.32 -16.27
N GLU A 377 -24.51 -7.25 -15.87
CA GLU A 377 -24.08 -8.35 -16.70
C GLU A 377 -24.71 -9.67 -16.23
N LEU A 378 -25.38 -10.36 -17.14
CA LEU A 378 -26.12 -11.60 -16.89
C LEU A 378 -25.40 -12.80 -17.49
N ASN A 379 -25.25 -13.88 -16.73
CA ASN A 379 -24.70 -15.14 -17.18
C ASN A 379 -25.77 -15.93 -17.97
N PRO A 380 -25.68 -16.04 -19.31
CA PRO A 380 -26.69 -16.72 -20.11
C PRO A 380 -26.82 -18.21 -19.78
N ASP A 381 -25.77 -18.83 -19.23
CA ASP A 381 -25.76 -20.26 -18.93
C ASP A 381 -26.39 -20.62 -17.60
N HIS A 382 -26.51 -19.64 -16.69
CA HIS A 382 -26.98 -19.87 -15.34
C HIS A 382 -28.48 -20.18 -15.28
N VAL A 383 -28.86 -21.19 -14.49
CA VAL A 383 -30.24 -21.71 -14.42
C VAL A 383 -31.24 -20.65 -13.98
N LEU A 384 -30.86 -19.76 -13.05
CA LEU A 384 -31.74 -18.65 -12.62
C LEU A 384 -31.97 -17.61 -13.71
N VAL A 385 -30.98 -17.36 -14.58
CA VAL A 385 -31.12 -16.41 -15.69
C VAL A 385 -32.04 -17.00 -16.75
N LYS A 386 -31.88 -18.28 -17.08
CA LYS A 386 -32.80 -19.02 -17.96
C LYS A 386 -34.23 -19.03 -17.42
N ARG A 387 -34.40 -19.31 -16.12
CA ARG A 387 -35.72 -19.26 -15.46
C ARG A 387 -36.35 -17.87 -15.50
N ALA A 388 -35.57 -16.82 -15.30
CA ALA A 388 -36.04 -15.45 -15.43
C ALA A 388 -36.49 -15.14 -16.87
N ALA A 389 -35.71 -15.57 -17.87
CA ALA A 389 -36.03 -15.40 -19.28
C ALA A 389 -37.32 -16.12 -19.69
N ASP A 390 -37.56 -17.33 -19.17
CA ASP A 390 -38.76 -18.13 -19.46
C ASP A 390 -40.01 -17.68 -18.68
N THR A 391 -39.90 -16.71 -17.77
CA THR A 391 -41.03 -16.26 -16.93
C THR A 391 -41.92 -15.28 -17.70
N GLU A 392 -43.09 -15.75 -18.15
CA GLU A 392 -44.08 -14.92 -18.87
C GLU A 392 -44.82 -13.93 -17.97
N ASP A 393 -45.09 -14.30 -16.70
CA ASP A 393 -45.78 -13.42 -15.74
C ASP A 393 -44.90 -12.20 -15.40
N GLU A 394 -45.37 -11.00 -15.74
CA GLU A 394 -44.60 -9.75 -15.57
C GLU A 394 -44.24 -9.44 -14.11
N ALA A 395 -45.11 -9.78 -13.15
CA ALA A 395 -44.82 -9.53 -11.75
C ALA A 395 -43.71 -10.46 -11.25
N LYS A 396 -43.79 -11.75 -11.58
CA LYS A 396 -42.74 -12.72 -11.22
C LYS A 396 -41.42 -12.45 -11.95
N PHE A 397 -41.48 -12.05 -13.22
CA PHE A 397 -40.30 -11.64 -13.98
C PHE A 397 -39.58 -10.48 -13.29
N SER A 398 -40.34 -9.45 -12.90
CA SER A 398 -39.80 -8.30 -12.19
C SER A 398 -39.08 -8.72 -10.89
N GLU A 399 -39.71 -9.58 -10.08
CA GLU A 399 -39.08 -10.08 -8.85
C GLU A 399 -37.78 -10.87 -9.12
N TRP A 400 -37.70 -11.66 -10.20
CA TRP A 400 -36.47 -12.35 -10.58
C TRP A 400 -35.36 -11.38 -10.97
N VAL A 401 -35.66 -10.42 -11.85
CA VAL A 401 -34.66 -9.43 -12.31
C VAL A 401 -34.15 -8.59 -11.15
N GLU A 402 -35.04 -8.13 -10.28
CA GLU A 402 -34.66 -7.36 -9.10
C GLU A 402 -33.84 -8.20 -8.11
N LEU A 403 -34.16 -9.49 -7.92
CA LEU A 403 -33.36 -10.37 -7.07
C LEU A 403 -31.93 -10.51 -7.63
N LEU A 404 -31.80 -10.74 -8.94
CA LEU A 404 -30.50 -10.88 -9.61
C LEU A 404 -29.68 -9.58 -9.51
N LEU A 405 -30.33 -8.43 -9.68
CA LEU A 405 -29.68 -7.13 -9.54
C LEU A 405 -29.25 -6.87 -8.09
N ASP A 406 -30.11 -7.13 -7.11
CA ASP A 406 -29.77 -6.97 -5.69
C ASP A 406 -28.61 -7.88 -5.29
N GLN A 407 -28.58 -9.14 -5.76
CA GLN A 407 -27.45 -10.05 -5.51
C GLN A 407 -26.15 -9.48 -6.07
N ALA A 408 -26.16 -9.00 -7.31
CA ALA A 408 -24.99 -8.41 -7.94
C ALA A 408 -24.53 -7.13 -7.23
N LEU A 409 -25.47 -6.24 -6.87
CA LEU A 409 -25.19 -5.01 -6.13
C LEU A 409 -24.65 -5.30 -4.73
N LEU A 410 -25.20 -6.30 -4.03
CA LEU A 410 -24.70 -6.72 -2.72
C LEU A 410 -23.27 -7.25 -2.83
N ALA A 411 -22.97 -8.04 -3.85
CA ALA A 411 -21.63 -8.57 -4.08
C ALA A 411 -20.60 -7.45 -4.38
N GLU A 412 -20.99 -6.44 -5.16
CA GLU A 412 -20.12 -5.32 -5.55
C GLU A 412 -19.98 -4.26 -4.45
N ARG A 413 -21.10 -3.86 -3.83
CA ARG A 413 -21.15 -2.78 -2.84
C ARG A 413 -20.96 -3.29 -1.41
N GLY A 414 -21.14 -4.57 -1.12
CA GLY A 414 -21.13 -5.12 0.23
C GLY A 414 -22.35 -4.72 1.09
N THR A 415 -23.24 -3.88 0.57
CA THR A 415 -24.46 -3.40 1.23
C THR A 415 -25.56 -3.15 0.21
N LEU A 416 -26.81 -3.08 0.69
CA LEU A 416 -28.00 -2.74 -0.10
C LEU A 416 -28.72 -1.54 0.52
N GLU A 417 -29.45 -0.79 -0.30
CA GLU A 417 -30.27 0.33 0.15
C GLU A 417 -31.45 -0.11 1.02
N ASP A 418 -32.13 -1.21 0.63
CA ASP A 418 -33.17 -1.85 1.43
C ASP A 418 -32.93 -3.37 1.57
N PRO A 419 -32.15 -3.78 2.58
CA PRO A 419 -31.89 -5.20 2.84
C PRO A 419 -33.17 -6.00 3.17
N ASN A 420 -34.21 -5.36 3.72
CA ASN A 420 -35.44 -6.05 4.09
C ASN A 420 -36.30 -6.38 2.87
N LEU A 421 -36.32 -5.49 1.88
CA LEU A 421 -36.96 -5.74 0.59
C LEU A 421 -36.31 -6.95 -0.10
N PHE A 422 -34.98 -6.99 -0.15
CA PHE A 422 -34.22 -8.11 -0.71
C PHE A 422 -34.58 -9.45 -0.03
N ILE A 423 -34.58 -9.49 1.32
CA ILE A 423 -34.93 -10.70 2.08
C ILE A 423 -36.37 -11.13 1.79
N ARG A 424 -37.32 -10.19 1.74
CA ARG A 424 -38.72 -10.48 1.44
C ARG A 424 -38.89 -11.09 0.05
N ARG A 425 -38.25 -10.49 -0.96
CA ARG A 425 -38.24 -10.95 -2.35
C ARG A 425 -37.68 -12.36 -2.46
N MET A 426 -36.54 -12.61 -1.83
CA MET A 426 -35.92 -13.94 -1.78
C MET A 426 -36.88 -14.97 -1.17
N ASN A 427 -37.49 -14.68 -0.03
CA ASN A 427 -38.42 -15.60 0.63
C ASN A 427 -39.67 -15.86 -0.22
N GLN A 428 -40.20 -14.84 -0.91
CA GLN A 428 -41.35 -14.99 -1.79
C GLN A 428 -41.05 -15.90 -2.99
N LEU A 429 -39.88 -15.74 -3.61
CA LEU A 429 -39.45 -16.56 -4.74
C LEU A 429 -39.14 -18.02 -4.35
N LEU A 430 -38.66 -18.26 -3.13
CA LEU A 430 -38.42 -19.62 -2.63
C LEU A 430 -39.71 -20.43 -2.39
N VAL A 431 -40.83 -19.74 -2.15
CA VAL A 431 -42.14 -20.36 -1.93
C VAL A 431 -42.96 -20.49 -3.22
N SER A 432 -42.54 -19.80 -4.29
CA SER A 432 -43.21 -19.76 -5.60
C SER A 432 -42.75 -20.84 -6.57
#